data_AF-A0A399YYL5-F1
#
_entry.id   AF-A0A399YYL5-F1
#
_cell.length_a   1.000
_cell.length_b   1.000
_cell.length_c   1.000
_cell.angle_alpha   90.00
_cell.angle_beta   90.00
_cell.angle_gamma   90.00
#
_symmetry.space_group_name_H-M   'P 1'
#
loop_
_entity.id
_entity.type
_entity.pdbx_description
1 polymer ?
#
loop_
_entity_poly.entity_id
_entity_poly.type
_entity_poly.pdbx_seq_one_letter_code
_entity_poly.pdbx_strand_id
1 'polypeptide(L)'
;VWITYREDLPADEVAAIQDRFRGQTFTLISPYPEQRSPIVLTTWGVQLEVDDIGDDRVSRFVDRYRLGPNTPELGAACTNGIGEPIG
;
A
#
# COMPACT_ATOMS: atom_id res chain seq x y z
N VAL A 1 0.75 -5.24 2.13
CA VAL A 1 0.86 -4.23 1.04
C VAL A 1 1.59 -3.03 1.60
N TRP A 2 2.65 -2.58 0.95
CA TRP A 2 3.30 -1.30 1.30
C TRP A 2 2.82 -0.23 0.33
N ILE A 3 2.24 0.84 0.84
CA ILE A 3 1.72 1.96 0.08
C ILE A 3 2.60 3.15 0.37
N THR A 4 3.19 3.71 -0.67
CA THR A 4 3.96 4.95 -0.58
C THR A 4 3.29 6.06 -1.37
N TYR A 5 3.41 7.28 -0.86
CA TYR A 5 2.85 8.46 -1.50
C TYR A 5 3.87 9.60 -1.53
N ARG A 6 3.78 10.50 -2.51
CA ARG A 6 4.63 11.69 -2.55
C ARG A 6 4.32 12.64 -1.40
N GLU A 7 5.32 13.34 -0.88
CA GLU A 7 5.13 14.31 0.22
C GLU A 7 4.23 15.50 -0.13
N ASP A 8 4.10 15.82 -1.43
CA ASP A 8 3.23 16.89 -1.91
C ASP A 8 1.81 16.41 -2.25
N LEU A 9 1.47 15.16 -1.92
CA LEU A 9 0.11 14.67 -2.06
C LEU A 9 -0.84 15.46 -1.14
N PRO A 10 -2.01 15.92 -1.63
CA PRO A 10 -2.99 16.62 -0.81
C PRO A 10 -3.40 15.83 0.44
N ALA A 11 -3.62 16.54 1.55
CA ALA A 11 -3.92 15.90 2.84
C ALA A 11 -5.22 15.08 2.84
N ASP A 12 -6.21 15.49 2.04
CA ASP A 12 -7.45 14.75 1.80
C ASP A 12 -7.23 13.45 1.03
N GLU A 13 -6.29 13.43 0.07
CA GLU A 13 -5.89 12.19 -0.60
C GLU A 13 -5.13 11.25 0.35
N VAL A 14 -4.24 11.78 1.20
CA VAL A 14 -3.57 10.98 2.24
C VAL A 14 -4.59 10.37 3.20
N ALA A 15 -5.60 11.15 3.61
CA ALA A 15 -6.70 10.64 4.43
C ALA A 15 -7.50 9.54 3.70
N ALA A 16 -7.78 9.71 2.41
CA ALA A 16 -8.46 8.69 1.60
C ALA A 16 -7.66 7.37 1.52
N ILE A 17 -6.33 7.45 1.42
CA ILE A 17 -5.46 6.27 1.49
C ILE A 17 -5.60 5.60 2.87
N GLN A 18 -5.50 6.37 3.95
CA GLN A 18 -5.61 5.83 5.31
C GLN A 18 -6.98 5.17 5.56
N ASP A 19 -8.07 5.83 5.19
CA ASP A 19 -9.43 5.32 5.36
C ASP A 19 -9.67 4.04 4.56
N ARG A 20 -9.17 3.99 3.32
CA ARG A 20 -9.31 2.80 2.46
C ARG A 20 -8.65 1.56 3.05
N PHE A 21 -7.50 1.74 3.70
CA PHE A 21 -6.71 0.64 4.27
C PHE A 21 -6.87 0.47 5.78
N ARG A 22 -7.75 1.26 6.40
CA ARG A 22 -8.07 1.18 7.82
C ARG A 22 -8.57 -0.22 8.18
N GLY A 23 -7.99 -0.81 9.22
CA GLY A 23 -8.35 -2.15 9.68
C GLY A 23 -7.86 -3.30 8.78
N GLN A 24 -7.15 -3.00 7.67
CA GLN A 24 -6.48 -4.05 6.89
C GLN A 24 -5.16 -4.43 7.57
N THR A 25 -5.07 -5.68 8.05
CA THR A 25 -3.81 -6.22 8.56
C THR A 25 -2.76 -6.30 7.44
N PHE A 26 -1.48 -6.18 7.80
CA PHE A 26 -0.34 -6.25 6.88
C PHE A 26 -0.28 -5.13 5.84
N THR A 27 -0.82 -3.95 6.15
CA THR A 27 -0.66 -2.74 5.32
C THR A 27 0.23 -1.72 6.01
N LEU A 28 1.22 -1.20 5.28
CA LEU A 28 2.08 -0.10 5.72
C LEU A 28 1.86 1.09 4.79
N ILE A 29 1.71 2.30 5.35
CA ILE A 29 1.51 3.54 4.59
C ILE A 29 2.60 4.53 5.01
N SER A 30 3.40 5.02 4.07
CA SER A 30 4.50 5.96 4.39
C SER A 30 4.76 6.95 3.25
N PRO A 31 5.16 8.19 3.54
CA PRO A 31 5.61 9.11 2.51
C PRO A 31 6.91 8.63 1.87
N TYR A 32 7.11 8.93 0.59
CA TYR A 32 8.35 8.69 -0.15
C TYR A 32 8.51 9.73 -1.27
N PRO A 33 9.34 10.77 -1.09
CA PRO A 33 9.37 11.92 -1.98
C PRO A 33 9.95 11.66 -3.37
N GLU A 34 10.78 10.63 -3.54
CA GLU A 34 11.50 10.36 -4.80
C GLU A 34 10.71 9.52 -5.82
N GLN A 35 9.48 9.09 -5.49
CA GLN A 35 8.67 8.33 -6.45
C GLN A 35 8.09 9.22 -7.56
N ARG A 36 8.03 8.65 -8.77
CA ARG A 36 7.48 9.33 -9.95
C ARG A 36 5.97 9.52 -9.84
N SER A 37 5.24 8.46 -9.53
CA SER A 37 3.78 8.51 -9.39
C SER A 37 3.34 9.00 -8.01
N PRO A 38 2.20 9.72 -7.92
CA PRO A 38 1.64 10.17 -6.66
C PRO A 38 1.50 9.08 -5.61
N ILE A 39 1.10 7.87 -6.03
CA ILE A 39 0.88 6.72 -5.14
C ILE A 39 1.53 5.47 -5.77
N VAL A 40 2.21 4.67 -4.95
CA VAL A 40 2.79 3.39 -5.36
C VAL A 40 2.39 2.31 -4.37
N LEU A 41 1.85 1.21 -4.87
CA LEU A 41 1.54 0.01 -4.08
C LEU A 41 2.59 -1.06 -4.38
N THR A 42 3.24 -1.56 -3.34
CA THR A 42 4.30 -2.58 -3.42
C THR A 42 3.89 -3.84 -2.66
N THR A 43 3.99 -4.98 -3.33
CA THR A 43 3.83 -6.33 -2.73
C THR A 43 4.78 -7.31 -3.39
N TRP A 44 5.60 -8.02 -2.59
CA TRP A 44 6.42 -9.14 -3.07
C TRP A 44 7.26 -8.84 -4.34
N GLY A 45 7.83 -7.63 -4.43
CA GLY A 45 8.62 -7.20 -5.59
C GLY A 45 7.80 -6.73 -6.80
N VAL A 46 6.47 -6.72 -6.71
CA VAL A 46 5.56 -6.14 -7.70
C VAL A 46 5.14 -4.75 -7.25
N GLN A 47 5.17 -3.80 -8.18
CA GLN A 47 4.72 -2.43 -7.97
C GLN A 47 3.54 -2.09 -8.88
N LEU A 48 2.61 -1.33 -8.34
CA LEU A 48 1.55 -0.66 -9.07
C LEU A 48 1.68 0.84 -8.81
N GLU A 49 2.01 1.58 -9.86
CA GLU A 49 2.05 3.05 -9.88
C GLU A 49 0.67 3.58 -10.30
N VAL A 50 0.06 4.46 -9.48
CA VAL A 50 -1.23 5.11 -9.76
C VAL A 50 -1.20 6.58 -9.37
N ASP A 51 -2.04 7.36 -10.04
CA ASP A 51 -2.21 8.78 -9.74
C ASP A 51 -3.30 9.04 -8.69
N ASP A 52 -4.21 8.08 -8.49
CA ASP A 52 -5.35 8.19 -7.58
C ASP A 52 -5.61 6.87 -6.84
N ILE A 53 -6.02 6.95 -5.58
CA ILE A 53 -6.30 5.75 -4.76
C ILE A 53 -7.65 5.10 -5.07
N GLY A 54 -8.54 5.82 -5.75
CA GLY A 54 -9.80 5.33 -6.28
C GLY A 54 -9.67 4.50 -7.55
N ASP A 55 -8.49 4.43 -8.19
CA ASP A 55 -8.27 3.63 -9.40
C ASP A 55 -8.63 2.15 -9.18
N ASP A 56 -9.49 1.59 -10.04
CA ASP A 56 -9.93 0.20 -9.96
C ASP A 56 -8.77 -0.81 -9.96
N ARG A 57 -7.61 -0.45 -10.51
CA ARG A 57 -6.38 -1.24 -10.46
C ARG A 57 -5.91 -1.46 -9.03
N VAL A 58 -6.16 -0.52 -8.11
CA VAL A 58 -5.83 -0.64 -6.69
C VAL A 58 -6.58 -1.80 -6.06
N SER A 59 -7.92 -1.86 -6.22
CA SER A 59 -8.72 -2.98 -5.71
C SER A 59 -8.22 -4.31 -6.27
N ARG A 60 -8.03 -4.40 -7.60
CA ARG A 60 -7.56 -5.62 -8.26
C ARG A 60 -6.17 -6.06 -7.79
N PHE A 61 -5.27 -5.11 -7.54
CA PHE A 61 -3.93 -5.37 -7.04
C PHE A 61 -3.96 -5.90 -5.61
N VAL A 62 -4.71 -5.23 -4.74
CA VAL A 62 -4.89 -5.68 -3.35
C VAL A 62 -5.51 -7.06 -3.31
N ASP A 63 -6.60 -7.32 -4.04
CA ASP A 63 -7.26 -8.63 -4.07
C ASP A 63 -6.32 -9.74 -4.58
N ARG A 64 -5.52 -9.43 -5.61
CA ARG A 64 -4.57 -10.39 -6.20
C ARG A 64 -3.44 -10.77 -5.24
N TYR A 65 -2.94 -9.81 -4.45
CA TYR A 65 -1.71 -9.98 -3.67
C TYR A 65 -1.93 -10.08 -2.14
N ARG A 66 -3.13 -9.80 -1.64
CA ARG A 66 -3.46 -9.86 -0.20
C ARG A 66 -3.87 -11.27 0.26
N LEU A 67 -4.46 -12.09 -0.61
CA LEU A 67 -4.98 -13.42 -0.26
C LEU A 67 -4.74 -14.52 -1.33
N GLY A 68 -3.85 -14.25 -2.30
CA GLY A 68 -3.63 -15.19 -3.41
C GLY A 68 -2.74 -16.38 -3.01
N PRO A 69 -3.00 -17.61 -3.53
CA PRO A 69 -2.17 -18.80 -3.33
C PRO A 69 -0.73 -18.70 -3.90
N ASN A 70 -0.38 -17.54 -4.47
CA ASN A 70 0.93 -17.19 -5.02
C ASN A 70 1.73 -16.25 -4.09
N THR A 71 1.30 -16.02 -2.85
CA THR A 71 2.19 -15.46 -1.83
C THR A 71 3.25 -16.51 -1.50
N PRO A 72 4.57 -16.20 -1.55
CA PRO A 72 5.64 -17.18 -1.36
C PRO A 72 5.54 -17.99 -0.06
N GLU A 73 4.80 -17.48 0.91
CA GLU A 73 4.50 -18.13 2.16
C GLU A 73 3.01 -17.91 2.46
N LEU A 74 2.23 -18.98 2.52
CA LEU A 74 0.90 -18.96 3.14
C LEU A 74 1.09 -18.54 4.61
N GLY A 75 0.88 -17.26 4.93
CA GLY A 75 0.85 -16.76 6.30
C GLY A 75 2.17 -16.22 6.88
N ALA A 76 3.20 -15.90 6.07
CA ALA A 76 4.35 -15.17 6.61
C ALA A 76 3.96 -13.71 6.89
N ALA A 77 3.89 -13.39 8.18
CA ALA A 77 3.68 -12.04 8.67
C ALA A 77 4.77 -11.08 8.17
N CYS A 78 4.40 -9.83 7.91
CA CYS A 78 5.35 -8.72 7.79
C CYS A 78 5.91 -8.37 9.18
N THR A 79 6.59 -9.30 9.85
CA THR A 79 7.12 -9.09 11.22
C THR A 79 8.47 -8.39 11.30
N ASN A 80 9.05 -7.95 10.16
CA ASN A 80 10.35 -7.27 10.12
C ASN A 80 10.35 -5.89 9.42
N GLY A 81 9.17 -5.30 9.15
CA GLY A 81 9.11 -3.93 8.67
C GLY A 81 9.37 -2.95 9.80
N ILE A 82 10.52 -2.28 9.83
CA ILE A 82 10.73 -1.16 10.75
C ILE A 82 9.86 0.01 10.27
N GLY A 83 8.78 0.25 11.00
CA GLY A 83 7.86 1.36 10.84
C GLY A 83 6.81 1.25 11.94
N GLU A 84 6.69 2.27 12.78
CA GLU A 84 5.78 2.28 13.92
C GLU A 84 4.34 2.05 13.44
N PRO A 85 3.66 0.94 13.81
CA PRO A 85 2.26 0.77 13.50
C PRO A 85 1.46 1.79 14.33
N ILE A 86 0.70 2.64 13.65
CA ILE A 86 -0.32 3.46 14.30
C ILE A 86 -1.40 2.52 14.85
N GLY A 87 -1.40 2.36 16.17
CA GLY A 87 -2.45 1.70 16.95
C GLY A 87 -3.70 2.55 17.09
#